data_AF-A0A7D5H4S3-F1
#
_entry.id   AF-A0A7D5H4S3-F1
#
_cell.length_a   1.000
_cell.length_b   1.000
_cell.length_c   1.000
_cell.angle_alpha   90.00
_cell.angle_beta   90.00
_cell.angle_gamma   90.00
#
_symmetry.space_group_name_H-M   'P 1'
#
loop_
_entity.id
_entity.type
_entity.pdbx_description
1 polymer ?
#
loop_
_entity_poly.entity_id
_entity_poly.type
_entity_poly.pdbx_seq_one_letter_code
_entity_poly.pdbx_strand_id
1 'polypeptide(L)'
;MTDRPPSPPTPLSASPIAETDREDSVLATTSRLNETIENALGFRLDESALEEFLFELDRHDYLEWVTVTRRGEYVWDLSDSPERIADAVADALIDRVQSWLENDSEG
;
A
#
# COMPACT_ATOMS: atom_id res chain seq x y z
N MET A 1 -15.83 -46.06 42.14
CA MET A 1 -14.52 -45.43 41.84
C MET A 1 -14.50 -45.15 40.36
N THR A 2 -14.66 -43.89 39.98
CA THR A 2 -14.67 -43.50 38.56
C THR A 2 -13.65 -42.39 38.41
N ASP A 3 -12.44 -42.77 38.01
CA ASP A 3 -11.33 -41.88 37.68
C ASP A 3 -11.67 -41.10 36.41
N ARG A 4 -11.96 -39.80 36.55
CA ARG A 4 -12.07 -38.87 35.43
C ARG A 4 -10.69 -38.26 35.20
N PRO A 5 -10.11 -38.35 33.98
CA PRO A 5 -8.82 -37.73 33.70
C PRO A 5 -8.94 -36.19 33.74
N PRO A 6 -7.88 -35.47 34.16
CA PRO A 6 -7.88 -34.02 34.23
C PRO A 6 -7.96 -33.41 32.83
N SER A 7 -8.71 -32.31 32.70
CA SER A 7 -8.83 -31.55 31.45
C SER A 7 -7.49 -30.90 31.08
N PRO A 8 -7.16 -30.81 29.77
CA PRO A 8 -5.94 -30.15 29.31
C PRO A 8 -5.99 -28.63 29.61
N PRO A 9 -4.82 -27.99 29.80
CA PRO A 9 -4.77 -26.56 30.06
C PRO A 9 -5.26 -25.78 28.85
N THR A 10 -6.15 -24.82 29.11
CA THR A 10 -6.62 -23.83 28.15
C THR A 10 -5.42 -23.04 27.62
N PRO A 11 -5.23 -22.87 26.30
CA PRO A 11 -4.19 -21.99 25.81
C PRO A 11 -4.45 -20.57 26.32
N LEU A 12 -3.46 -19.98 27.00
CA LEU A 12 -3.44 -18.55 27.27
C LEU A 12 -3.59 -17.86 25.92
N SER A 13 -4.72 -17.19 25.69
CA SER A 13 -4.84 -16.22 24.61
C SER A 13 -3.66 -15.28 24.71
N ALA A 14 -2.76 -15.38 23.74
CA ALA A 14 -1.72 -14.39 23.55
C ALA A 14 -2.40 -13.02 23.51
N SER A 15 -1.88 -12.08 24.30
CA SER A 15 -2.32 -10.70 24.33
C SER A 15 -2.53 -10.21 22.90
N PRO A 16 -3.64 -9.51 22.60
CA PRO A 16 -3.77 -8.85 21.31
C PRO A 16 -2.55 -7.95 21.15
N ILE A 17 -1.76 -8.25 20.12
CA ILE A 17 -0.79 -7.32 19.56
C ILE A 17 -1.55 -6.02 19.42
N ALA A 18 -1.03 -4.92 19.95
CA ALA A 18 -1.67 -3.62 19.88
C ALA A 18 -2.12 -3.38 18.43
N GLU A 19 -3.41 -3.58 18.18
CA GLU A 19 -4.12 -2.95 17.08
C GLU A 19 -4.11 -1.49 17.46
N THR A 20 -3.06 -0.78 17.05
CA THR A 20 -3.19 0.65 16.80
C THR A 20 -4.28 0.76 15.76
N ASP A 21 -5.50 1.00 16.24
CA ASP A 21 -6.60 1.61 15.53
C ASP A 21 -6.06 2.79 14.72
N ARG A 22 -5.76 2.53 13.45
CA ARG A 22 -6.03 3.47 12.37
C ARG A 22 -7.28 2.94 11.69
N GLU A 23 -8.44 3.23 12.27
CA GLU A 23 -9.75 2.78 11.78
C GLU A 23 -10.03 3.19 10.32
N ASP A 24 -9.25 4.15 9.79
CA ASP A 24 -9.31 4.63 8.40
C ASP A 24 -8.06 4.29 7.54
N SER A 25 -7.12 3.46 8.05
CA SER A 25 -5.94 3.08 7.25
C SER A 25 -6.28 2.08 6.15
N VAL A 26 -5.98 2.43 4.89
CA VAL A 26 -6.17 1.55 3.73
C VAL A 26 -4.87 0.79 3.50
N LEU A 27 -4.69 -0.30 4.24
CA LEU A 27 -3.48 -1.13 4.14
C LEU A 27 -3.60 -2.21 3.06
N ALA A 28 -2.56 -2.37 2.25
CA ALA A 28 -2.47 -3.44 1.26
C ALA A 28 -1.07 -4.05 1.20
N THR A 29 -0.98 -5.36 0.94
CA THR A 29 0.30 -6.02 0.62
C THR A 29 0.65 -5.85 -0.85
N THR A 30 1.94 -5.96 -1.20
CA THR A 30 2.39 -5.94 -2.61
C THR A 30 1.61 -6.95 -3.47
N SER A 31 1.43 -8.18 -3.00
CA SER A 31 0.71 -9.20 -3.76
C SER A 31 -0.78 -8.87 -3.93
N ARG A 32 -1.42 -8.27 -2.92
CA ARG A 32 -2.82 -7.80 -3.04
C ARG A 32 -2.95 -6.64 -4.02
N LEU A 33 -2.00 -5.70 -4.02
CA LEU A 33 -1.95 -4.62 -5.00
C LEU A 33 -1.76 -5.19 -6.40
N ASN A 34 -0.86 -6.16 -6.56
CA ASN A 34 -0.62 -6.83 -7.82
C ASN A 34 -1.91 -7.44 -8.38
N GLU A 35 -2.59 -8.29 -7.61
CA GLU A 35 -3.86 -8.90 -8.00
C GLU A 35 -4.92 -7.86 -8.36
N THR A 36 -5.01 -6.77 -7.59
CA THR A 36 -5.99 -5.71 -7.84
C THR A 36 -5.72 -4.99 -9.16
N ILE A 37 -4.46 -4.68 -9.45
CA ILE A 37 -4.05 -4.01 -10.69
C ILE A 37 -4.21 -4.96 -11.89
N GLU A 38 -3.79 -6.23 -11.76
CA GLU A 38 -3.99 -7.24 -12.81
C GLU A 38 -5.47 -7.40 -13.15
N ASN A 39 -6.35 -7.43 -12.15
CA ASN A 39 -7.79 -7.53 -12.35
C ASN A 39 -8.37 -6.27 -13.01
N ALA A 40 -7.87 -5.08 -12.69
CA ALA A 40 -8.34 -3.84 -13.26
C ALA A 40 -7.87 -3.64 -14.72
N LEU A 41 -6.64 -4.03 -15.03
CA LEU A 41 -6.01 -3.80 -16.34
C LEU A 41 -6.12 -4.99 -17.30
N GLY A 42 -6.40 -6.19 -16.79
CA GLY A 42 -6.57 -7.40 -17.59
C GLY A 42 -5.26 -8.02 -18.10
N PHE A 43 -4.11 -7.65 -17.53
CA PHE A 43 -2.81 -8.23 -17.86
C PHE A 43 -2.01 -8.54 -16.61
N ARG A 44 -1.04 -9.46 -16.75
CA ARG A 44 -0.16 -9.85 -15.65
C ARG A 44 1.01 -8.90 -15.48
N LEU A 45 1.31 -8.58 -14.25
CA LEU A 45 2.43 -7.73 -13.87
C LEU A 45 3.57 -8.58 -13.32
N ASP A 46 4.80 -8.18 -13.62
CA ASP A 46 5.97 -8.75 -12.96
C ASP A 46 6.03 -8.20 -11.52
N GLU A 47 6.02 -9.11 -10.54
CA GLU A 47 5.95 -8.74 -9.12
C GLU A 47 7.19 -7.95 -8.67
N SER A 48 8.37 -8.23 -9.24
CA SER A 48 9.60 -7.50 -8.90
C SER A 48 9.56 -6.07 -9.45
N ALA A 49 9.08 -5.90 -10.68
CA ALA A 49 8.92 -4.58 -11.28
C ALA A 49 7.85 -3.74 -10.55
N LEU A 50 6.74 -4.36 -10.12
CA LEU A 50 5.73 -3.68 -9.30
C LEU A 50 6.31 -3.26 -7.95
N GLU A 51 7.06 -4.14 -7.29
CA GLU A 51 7.69 -3.82 -6.01
C GLU A 51 8.67 -2.65 -6.13
N GLU A 52 9.55 -2.65 -7.15
CA GLU A 52 10.46 -1.54 -7.43
C GLU A 52 9.70 -0.23 -7.67
N PHE A 53 8.59 -0.30 -8.41
CA PHE A 53 7.73 0.87 -8.64
C PHE A 53 7.09 1.39 -7.35
N LEU A 54 6.60 0.53 -6.47
CA LEU A 54 6.01 0.95 -5.18
C LEU A 54 7.06 1.61 -4.28
N PHE A 55 8.30 1.12 -4.26
CA PHE A 55 9.39 1.78 -3.53
C PHE A 55 9.75 3.15 -4.10
N GLU A 56 9.64 3.34 -5.41
CA GLU A 56 9.84 4.66 -6.01
C GLU A 56 8.72 5.62 -5.59
N LEU A 57 7.47 5.16 -5.59
CA LEU A 57 6.34 5.97 -5.12
C LEU A 57 6.48 6.35 -3.65
N ASP A 58 6.95 5.44 -2.80
CA ASP A 58 7.28 5.72 -1.39
C ASP A 58 8.38 6.77 -1.25
N ARG A 59 9.45 6.68 -2.05
CA ARG A 59 10.53 7.68 -2.06
C ARG A 59 10.05 9.08 -2.43
N HIS A 60 9.00 9.16 -3.25
CA HIS A 60 8.38 10.41 -3.66
C HIS A 60 7.18 10.80 -2.79
N ASP A 61 6.97 10.12 -1.66
CA ASP A 61 5.92 10.42 -0.67
C ASP A 61 4.49 10.22 -1.23
N TYR A 62 4.30 9.41 -2.28
CA TYR A 62 2.97 9.14 -2.86
C TYR A 62 2.18 8.04 -2.15
N LEU A 63 2.89 7.16 -1.47
CA LEU A 63 2.36 6.09 -0.63
C LEU A 63 3.37 5.83 0.49
N GLU A 64 2.99 5.12 1.54
CA GLU A 64 3.89 4.88 2.67
C GLU A 64 4.14 3.39 2.88
N TRP A 65 5.41 2.98 2.89
CA TRP A 65 5.79 1.66 3.38
C TRP A 65 5.66 1.59 4.91
N VAL A 66 4.86 0.63 5.40
CA VAL A 66 4.56 0.49 6.83
C VAL A 66 5.43 -0.56 7.50
N THR A 67 5.49 -1.76 6.92
CA THR A 67 6.17 -2.92 7.54
C THR A 67 6.36 -4.05 6.53
N VAL A 68 7.07 -5.10 6.95
CA VAL A 68 7.09 -6.41 6.27
C VAL A 68 6.31 -7.42 7.11
N THR A 69 5.48 -8.25 6.46
CA THR A 69 4.76 -9.35 7.13
C THR A 69 5.73 -10.47 7.54
N ARG A 70 5.27 -11.38 8.40
CA ARG A 70 6.05 -12.58 8.78
C ARG A 70 6.41 -13.49 7.59
N ARG A 71 5.70 -13.35 6.46
CA ARG A 71 5.94 -14.13 5.25
C ARG A 71 6.88 -13.41 4.27
N GLY A 72 7.33 -12.20 4.60
CA GLY A 72 8.23 -11.42 3.74
C GLY A 72 7.52 -10.45 2.78
N GLU A 73 6.20 -10.27 2.88
CA GLU A 73 5.47 -9.33 2.01
C GLU A 73 5.52 -7.90 2.57
N TYR A 74 5.77 -6.91 1.72
CA TYR A 74 5.67 -5.50 2.10
C TYR A 74 4.21 -5.07 2.25
N VAL A 75 3.96 -4.24 3.26
CA VAL A 75 2.66 -3.62 3.55
C VAL A 75 2.77 -2.13 3.31
N TRP A 76 1.80 -1.59 2.56
CA TRP A 76 1.71 -0.21 2.14
C TRP A 76 0.45 0.43 2.73
N ASP A 77 0.57 1.67 3.19
CA ASP A 77 -0.55 2.54 3.53
C ASP A 77 -0.92 3.38 2.30
N LEU A 78 -2.19 3.28 1.90
CA LEU A 78 -2.76 3.94 0.74
C LEU A 78 -3.78 5.01 1.11
N SER A 79 -3.93 5.35 2.40
CA SER A 79 -4.98 6.26 2.85
C SER A 79 -4.92 7.64 2.22
N ASP A 80 -3.71 8.21 2.09
CA ASP A 80 -3.52 9.53 1.47
C ASP A 80 -3.10 9.43 -0.01
N SER A 81 -2.88 8.22 -0.52
CA SER A 81 -2.34 8.03 -1.88
C SER A 81 -3.21 8.65 -2.98
N PRO A 82 -4.56 8.55 -2.97
CA PRO A 82 -5.39 9.18 -3.99
C PRO A 82 -5.18 10.69 -4.08
N GLU A 83 -5.15 11.39 -2.95
CA GLU A 83 -4.94 12.83 -2.85
C GLU A 83 -3.55 13.21 -3.33
N ARG A 84 -2.50 12.53 -2.82
CA ARG A 84 -1.11 12.84 -3.16
C ARG A 84 -0.81 12.60 -4.64
N ILE A 85 -1.35 11.53 -5.22
CA ILE A 85 -1.22 11.26 -6.66
C ILE A 85 -1.99 12.30 -7.48
N ALA A 86 -3.20 12.69 -7.05
CA ALA A 86 -4.00 13.69 -7.76
C ALA A 86 -3.29 15.05 -7.80
N ASP A 87 -2.70 15.48 -6.69
CA ASP A 87 -1.95 16.73 -6.59
C ASP A 87 -0.73 16.72 -7.53
N ALA A 88 0.06 15.65 -7.55
CA ALA A 88 1.20 15.56 -8.47
C ALA A 88 0.80 15.55 -9.95
N VAL A 89 -0.32 14.91 -10.30
CA VAL A 89 -0.87 14.98 -11.67
C VAL A 89 -1.31 16.41 -12.01
N ALA A 90 -1.94 17.12 -11.07
CA ALA A 90 -2.35 18.50 -11.26
C ALA A 90 -1.15 19.42 -11.47
N ASP A 91 -0.10 19.30 -10.66
CA ASP A 91 1.14 20.06 -10.80
C ASP A 91 1.81 19.80 -12.14
N ALA A 92 1.94 18.53 -12.54
CA ALA A 92 2.52 18.18 -13.85
C ALA A 92 1.71 18.76 -15.03
N LEU A 93 0.39 18.84 -14.91
CA LEU A 93 -0.47 19.47 -15.92
C LEU A 93 -0.30 20.99 -15.95
N ILE A 94 -0.20 21.64 -14.78
CA ILE A 94 0.04 23.08 -14.67
C ILE A 94 1.39 23.42 -15.33
N ASP A 95 2.45 22.72 -14.95
CA ASP A 95 3.79 22.89 -15.52
C ASP A 95 3.77 22.71 -17.04
N ARG A 96 3.03 21.70 -17.52
CA ARG A 96 2.90 21.46 -18.95
C ARG A 96 2.19 22.60 -19.68
N VAL A 97 1.12 23.15 -19.11
CA VAL A 97 0.37 24.26 -19.68
C VAL A 97 1.20 25.55 -19.66
N GLN A 98 1.91 25.83 -18.55
CA GLN A 98 2.82 26.97 -18.45
C GLN A 98 3.91 26.90 -19.52
N SER A 99 4.58 25.75 -19.64
CA SER A 99 5.58 25.51 -20.68
C SER A 99 5.02 25.72 -22.09
N TRP A 100 3.76 25.33 -22.34
CA TRP A 100 3.13 25.56 -23.64
C TRP A 100 2.88 27.05 -23.92
N LEU A 101 2.37 27.79 -22.93
CA LEU A 101 2.10 29.23 -23.05
C LEU A 101 3.38 30.06 -23.23
N GLU A 102 4.46 29.69 -22.54
CA GLU A 102 5.76 30.35 -22.68
C GLU A 102 6.31 30.17 -24.10
N ASN A 103 6.23 28.97 -24.65
CA ASN A 103 6.68 28.68 -26.02
C ASN A 103 5.85 29.38 -27.12
N ASP A 104 4.57 29.67 -26.86
CA ASP A 104 3.70 30.41 -27.80
C ASP A 104 3.97 31.93 -27.78
N SER A 105 4.54 32.45 -26.69
CA SER A 105 4.84 33.88 -26.50
C SER A 105 6.18 34.34 -27.11
N GLU A 106 7.04 33.41 -27.53
CA GLU A 106 8.32 33.68 -28.17
C GLU A 106 8.28 33.60 -29.72
N GLY A 107 7.09 33.44 -30.33
CA GLY A 107 6.88 33.41 -31.79
C GLY A 107 6.23 34.67 -32.36
#